data_AF-A0A2S6RCU1-F1
#
_entry.id   AF-A0A2S6RCU1-F1
#
_cell.length_a   1.000
_cell.length_b   1.000
_cell.length_c   1.000
_cell.angle_alpha   90.00
_cell.angle_beta   90.00
_cell.angle_gamma   90.00
#
_symmetry.space_group_name_H-M   'P 1'
#
loop_
_entity.id
_entity.type
_entity.pdbx_description
1 polymer ?
#
loop_
_entity_poly.entity_id
_entity_poly.type
_entity_poly.pdbx_seq_one_letter_code
_entity_poly.pdbx_strand_id
1 'polypeptide(L)'
;MFKNKKLDFLDKVIIKRTNRKKTISIYVKEEYIIILSPKLVSEKYLYKILLKKQEWITKKLCEQRKRSKILKIRYINGGVLTKYGEKKNINI
;
A
#
# COMPACT_ATOMS: atom_id res chain seq x y z
N MET A 1 28.37 10.62 -1.91
CA MET A 1 27.51 11.82 -1.83
C MET A 1 26.06 11.37 -1.73
N PHE A 2 25.51 11.28 -0.52
CA PHE A 2 24.11 10.86 -0.33
C PHE A 2 23.20 12.02 -0.73
N LYS A 3 22.50 11.90 -1.87
CA LYS A 3 21.47 12.87 -2.26
C LYS A 3 20.38 12.85 -1.17
N ASN A 4 20.21 13.96 -0.47
CA ASN A 4 19.12 14.18 0.47
C ASN A 4 17.79 14.23 -0.31
N LYS A 5 17.24 13.06 -0.61
CA LYS A 5 15.91 12.93 -1.22
C LYS A 5 14.90 13.02 -0.09
N LYS A 6 14.08 14.08 -0.08
CA LYS A 6 12.92 14.18 0.80
C LYS A 6 12.03 12.97 0.50
N LEU A 7 11.68 12.19 1.54
CA LEU A 7 10.75 11.08 1.39
C LEU A 7 9.32 11.65 1.51
N ASP A 8 8.67 11.84 0.38
CA ASP A 8 7.31 12.42 0.31
C ASP A 8 6.23 11.57 1.01
N PHE A 9 6.56 10.34 1.41
CA PHE A 9 5.63 9.44 2.09
C PHE A 9 5.76 9.41 3.61
N LEU A 10 6.74 10.11 4.21
CA LEU A 10 6.92 10.11 5.67
C LEU A 10 5.68 10.61 6.40
N ASP A 11 4.98 11.57 5.80
CA ASP A 11 3.75 12.16 6.33
C ASP A 11 2.59 11.14 6.41
N LYS A 12 2.72 9.98 5.76
CA LYS A 12 1.73 8.90 5.74
C LYS A 12 2.18 7.66 6.52
N VAL A 13 3.23 7.76 7.33
CA VAL A 13 3.76 6.62 8.11
C VAL A 13 3.07 6.55 9.48
N ILE A 14 2.48 5.40 9.78
CA ILE A 14 1.87 5.09 11.08
C ILE A 14 2.67 3.98 11.75
N ILE A 15 3.26 4.29 12.91
CA ILE A 15 4.03 3.32 13.69
C ILE A 15 3.14 2.74 14.79
N LYS A 16 2.89 1.43 14.72
CA LYS A 16 2.18 0.67 15.75
C LYS A 16 3.17 -0.20 16.52
N ARG A 17 3.29 0.04 17.82
CA ARG A 17 4.12 -0.77 18.71
C ARG A 17 3.40 -2.06 19.07
N THR A 18 4.13 -3.17 19.04
CA THR A 18 3.59 -4.50 19.33
C THR A 18 4.47 -5.25 20.33
N ASN A 19 3.92 -6.30 20.97
CA ASN A 19 4.66 -7.17 21.89
C ASN A 19 5.56 -8.21 21.17
N ARG A 20 5.62 -8.17 19.82
CA ARG A 20 6.54 -9.03 19.05
C ARG A 20 7.98 -8.69 19.44
N LYS A 21 8.85 -9.70 19.55
CA LYS A 21 10.23 -9.49 20.02
C LYS A 21 11.24 -9.23 18.90
N LYS A 22 11.08 -9.87 17.74
CA LYS A 22 12.13 -9.91 16.69
C LYS A 22 11.67 -9.46 15.30
N THR A 23 10.37 -9.28 15.09
CA THR A 23 9.80 -9.09 13.75
C THR A 23 9.26 -7.68 13.58
N ILE A 24 9.69 -7.03 12.51
CA ILE A 24 9.12 -5.77 12.01
C ILE A 24 8.32 -6.11 10.76
N SER A 25 7.07 -5.66 10.70
CA SER A 25 6.21 -5.85 9.53
C SER A 25 5.86 -4.50 8.93
N ILE A 26 5.89 -4.40 7.61
CA ILE A 26 5.56 -3.19 6.86
C ILE A 26 4.49 -3.56 5.84
N TYR A 27 3.41 -2.81 5.82
CA TYR A 27 2.35 -2.97 4.84
C TYR A 27 1.72 -1.63 4.50
N VAL A 28 1.07 -1.56 3.34
CA VAL A 28 0.39 -0.36 2.85
C VAL A 28 -1.12 -0.61 2.90
N LYS A 29 -1.86 0.28 3.54
CA LYS A 29 -3.33 0.22 3.64
C LYS A 29 -3.89 1.64 3.50
N GLU A 30 -4.85 1.81 2.58
CA GLU A 30 -5.54 3.10 2.36
C GLU A 30 -4.56 4.29 2.14
N GLU A 31 -3.52 4.10 1.33
CA GLU A 31 -2.40 5.04 1.14
C GLU A 31 -1.50 5.32 2.36
N TYR A 32 -1.79 4.73 3.52
CA TYR A 32 -0.93 4.81 4.69
C TYR A 32 0.09 3.66 4.73
N ILE A 33 1.28 3.96 5.22
CA ILE A 33 2.33 2.99 5.46
C ILE A 33 2.28 2.62 6.93
N ILE A 34 1.88 1.39 7.22
CA ILE A 34 1.77 0.91 8.59
C ILE A 34 2.97 0.04 8.92
N ILE A 35 3.63 0.38 10.03
CA ILE A 35 4.78 -0.35 10.56
C ILE A 35 4.38 -0.97 11.89
N LEU A 36 4.42 -2.29 11.97
CA LEU A 36 4.34 -3.01 13.24
C LEU A 36 5.76 -3.24 13.73
N SER A 37 6.11 -2.63 14.86
CA SER A 37 7.46 -2.69 15.41
C SER A 37 7.47 -3.17 16.86
N PRO A 38 8.45 -3.98 17.28
CA PRO A 38 8.71 -4.24 18.70
C PRO A 38 8.89 -2.95 19.50
N LYS A 39 8.56 -2.98 20.80
CA LYS A 39 8.71 -1.83 21.70
C LYS A 39 10.15 -1.33 21.81
N LEU A 40 11.12 -2.24 21.81
CA LEU A 40 12.55 -1.93 22.01
C LEU A 40 13.28 -1.41 20.77
N VAL A 41 12.61 -1.40 19.61
CA VAL A 41 13.25 -0.96 18.36
C VAL A 41 13.22 0.56 18.26
N SER A 42 14.37 1.19 18.05
CA SER A 42 14.46 2.65 17.93
C SER A 42 13.81 3.16 16.65
N GLU A 43 13.26 4.37 16.70
CA GLU A 43 12.64 5.01 15.54
C GLU A 43 13.67 5.33 14.45
N LYS A 44 14.89 5.69 14.84
CA LYS A 44 16.02 5.85 13.91
C LYS A 44 16.28 4.58 13.09
N TYR A 45 16.14 3.41 13.70
CA TYR A 45 16.30 2.14 13.00
C TYR A 45 15.13 1.89 12.03
N LEU A 46 13.89 2.17 12.45
CA LEU A 46 12.73 2.09 11.56
C LEU A 46 12.86 2.99 10.35
N TYR A 47 13.36 4.22 10.55
CA TYR A 47 13.62 5.15 9.47
C TYR A 47 14.63 4.60 8.45
N LYS A 48 15.72 3.98 8.92
CA LYS A 48 16.68 3.30 8.03
C LYS A 48 16.03 2.18 7.22
N ILE A 49 15.15 1.39 7.83
CA ILE A 49 14.41 0.34 7.11
C ILE A 49 13.51 0.94 6.03
N LEU A 50 12.79 2.01 6.35
CA LEU A 50 11.92 2.72 5.40
C LEU A 50 12.70 3.26 4.21
N LEU A 51 13.86 3.87 4.45
CA LEU A 51 14.76 4.33 3.39
C LEU A 51 15.19 3.16 2.49
N LYS A 52 15.62 2.04 3.08
CA LYS A 52 16.04 0.85 2.33
C LYS A 52 14.88 0.24 1.52
N LYS A 53 13.64 0.43 1.94
CA LYS A 53 12.43 -0.10 1.28
C LYS A 53 11.67 0.95 0.46
N GLN A 54 12.22 2.15 0.28
CA GLN A 54 11.57 3.26 -0.41
C GLN A 54 10.99 2.86 -1.77
N GLU A 55 11.76 2.17 -2.61
CA GLU A 55 11.31 1.78 -3.95
C GLU A 55 10.12 0.81 -3.90
N TRP A 56 10.17 -0.16 -2.99
CA TRP A 56 9.07 -1.09 -2.76
C TRP A 56 7.81 -0.39 -2.24
N ILE A 57 7.96 0.56 -1.32
CA ILE A 57 6.86 1.36 -0.77
C ILE A 57 6.18 2.16 -1.88
N THR A 58 6.96 2.89 -2.69
CA THR A 58 6.45 3.68 -3.81
C THR A 58 5.70 2.82 -4.82
N LYS A 59 6.25 1.64 -5.15
CA LYS A 59 5.59 0.68 -6.03
C LYS A 59 4.26 0.20 -5.45
N LYS A 60 4.21 -0.15 -4.16
CA LYS A 60 2.98 -0.60 -3.49
C LYS A 60 1.90 0.48 -3.42
N LEU A 61 2.27 1.73 -3.15
CA LEU A 61 1.34 2.87 -3.19
C LEU A 61 0.76 3.06 -4.60
N CYS A 62 1.60 2.98 -5.64
CA CYS A 62 1.15 3.07 -7.03
C CYS A 62 0.20 1.92 -7.40
N GLU A 63 0.52 0.68 -7.03
CA GLU A 63 -0.35 -0.49 -7.25
C GLU A 63 -1.71 -0.31 -6.58
N GLN A 64 -1.74 0.18 -5.34
CA GLN A 64 -3.00 0.41 -4.61
C GLN A 64 -3.86 1.49 -5.28
N ARG A 65 -3.25 2.59 -5.73
CA ARG A 65 -3.94 3.66 -6.47
C ARG A 65 -4.52 3.16 -7.80
N LYS A 66 -3.82 2.26 -8.49
CA LYS A 66 -4.34 1.63 -9.71
C LYS A 66 -5.54 0.74 -9.39
N ARG A 67 -5.47 -0.06 -8.32
CA ARG A 67 -6.58 -0.93 -7.89
C ARG A 67 -7.82 -0.14 -7.49
N SER A 68 -7.67 0.97 -6.75
CA SER A 68 -8.82 1.80 -6.37
C SER A 68 -9.48 2.48 -7.57
N LYS A 69 -8.74 2.77 -8.65
CA LYS A 69 -9.31 3.23 -9.92
C LYS A 69 -10.11 2.14 -10.64
N ILE A 70 -9.64 0.90 -10.63
CA ILE A 70 -10.29 -0.23 -11.32
C ILE A 70 -11.65 -0.57 -10.68
N LEU A 71 -11.78 -0.47 -9.36
CA LEU A 71 -13.03 -0.74 -8.65
C LEU A 71 -14.18 0.25 -8.97
N LYS A 72 -13.88 1.36 -9.67
CA LYS A 72 -14.88 2.32 -10.15
C LYS A 72 -15.46 1.99 -11.52
N ILE A 73 -15.22 0.81 -12.07
CA ILE A 73 -16.05 0.31 -13.17
C ILE A 73 -17.42 0.02 -12.57
N ARG A 74 -18.30 1.02 -12.54
CA ARG A 74 -19.73 0.79 -12.39
C ARG A 74 -20.12 -0.05 -13.59
N TYR A 75 -20.71 -1.22 -13.34
CA TYR A 75 -21.43 -1.91 -14.38
C TYR A 75 -22.49 -0.93 -14.91
N ILE A 76 -22.31 -0.47 -16.15
CA ILE A 76 -23.25 0.42 -16.80
C ILE A 76 -24.40 -0.45 -17.29
N ASN A 77 -25.63 0.01 -17.11
CA ASN A 77 -26.81 -0.69 -17.64
C ASN A 77 -26.65 -0.82 -19.17
N GLY A 78 -26.73 -2.05 -19.70
CA GLY A 78 -26.44 -2.37 -21.10
C GLY A 78 -24.98 -2.72 -21.43
N GLY A 79 -24.08 -2.79 -20.44
CA GLY A 79 -22.73 -3.32 -20.67
C GLY A 79 -22.73 -4.83 -20.94
N VAL A 80 -21.73 -5.32 -21.67
CA VAL A 80 -21.55 -6.76 -21.93
C VAL A 80 -20.55 -7.33 -20.94
N LEU A 81 -20.97 -8.29 -20.11
CA LEU A 81 -20.06 -9.09 -19.28
C LEU A 81 -19.84 -10.46 -19.92
N THR A 82 -18.61 -10.98 -19.85
CA THR A 82 -18.35 -12.37 -20.22
C THR A 82 -18.45 -13.23 -18.96
N LYS A 83 -19.48 -14.08 -18.87
CA LYS A 83 -19.67 -15.03 -17.77
C LYS A 83 -19.56 -16.43 -18.33
N TYR A 84 -18.59 -17.21 -17.85
CA TYR A 84 -18.33 -18.58 -18.33
C TYR A 84 -18.12 -18.70 -19.86
N GLY A 85 -17.49 -17.70 -20.48
CA GLY A 85 -17.27 -17.67 -21.93
C GLY A 85 -18.45 -17.17 -22.75
N GLU A 86 -19.63 -17.00 -22.15
CA GLU A 86 -20.80 -16.44 -22.81
C GLU A 86 -20.91 -14.93 -22.55
N LYS A 87 -21.20 -14.16 -23.61
CA LYS A 87 -21.51 -12.73 -23.50
C LYS A 87 -22.93 -12.57 -22.95
N LYS A 88 -23.07 -11.97 -21.77
CA LYS A 88 -24.35 -11.62 -21.16
C LYS A 88 -24.47 -10.12 -21.00
N ASN A 89 -25.63 -9.58 -21.34
CA ASN A 89 -25.95 -8.18 -21.13
C ASN A 89 -26.24 -7.95 -19.65
N ILE A 90 -25.67 -6.87 -19.12
CA ILE A 90 -25.92 -6.42 -17.75
C ILE A 90 -27.20 -5.58 -17.76
N ASN A 91 -28.30 -6.15 -17.27
CA ASN A 91 -29.49 -5.39 -16.89
C ASN A 91 -29.48 -5.22 -15.37
N ILE A 92 -29.39 -3.98 -14.89
CA ILE A 92 -29.46 -3.57 -13.47
C ILE A 92 -30.78 -2.86 -13.24
#